data_AF-A0A1V5F9A5-F1
#
_entry.id   AF-A0A1V5F9A5-F1
#
_cell.length_a   1.000
_cell.length_b   1.000
_cell.length_c   1.000
_cell.angle_alpha   90.00
_cell.angle_beta   90.00
_cell.angle_gamma   90.00
#
_symmetry.space_group_name_H-M   'P 1'
#
loop_
_entity.id
_entity.type
_entity.pdbx_description
1 polymer ?
#
loop_
_entity_poly.entity_id
_entity_poly.type
_entity_poly.pdbx_seq_one_letter_code
_entity_poly.pdbx_strand_id
1 'polypeptide(L)'
;MLSVCPWPDAAAASAHERQWPMRAPGGPHDERIAAALRRIAAEAALDSICLTHARFRHAADIAGLFETPRRAWGGFDLDDLREALRRADAKARTLSPIAILELSRESGGLPCFLDRLADGGGKIVAQWFDVRRGAVSLSLERFSAAAREAGGPALRFGTNSMNPFMALLCGQNAAALAGYCDFVQPLLSYSRWHILEPVLAWSDWLRTRVAGLGANEALASAKNLLGLGAVDWPQSDPEFFRGGGEGPEALIRETVRAALRRTREWQSGSLEAMPVLRGRDWPRALTRELAEFAESIGCKGVLFQGCENLAAAPPPPDQGWQ
;
A
#
# COMPACT_ATOMS: atom_id res chain seq x y z
N MET A 1 -12.45 7.02 20.65
CA MET A 1 -12.26 5.59 20.34
C MET A 1 -12.33 5.43 18.82
N LEU A 2 -11.46 4.67 18.17
CA LEU A 2 -11.71 4.24 16.78
C LEU A 2 -12.84 3.21 16.84
N SER A 3 -13.91 3.39 16.08
CA SER A 3 -14.92 2.35 15.92
C SER A 3 -14.48 1.52 14.72
N VAL A 4 -13.91 0.35 14.99
CA VAL A 4 -13.71 -0.67 13.96
C VAL A 4 -15.10 -1.15 13.59
N CYS A 5 -15.47 -1.03 12.32
CA CYS A 5 -16.64 -1.74 11.82
C CYS A 5 -16.40 -3.23 12.11
N PRO A 6 -17.22 -3.90 12.94
CA PRO A 6 -16.99 -5.29 13.30
C PRO A 6 -17.18 -6.14 12.04
N TRP A 7 -16.09 -6.38 11.32
CA TRP A 7 -16.03 -7.39 10.29
C TRP A 7 -15.84 -8.73 11.00
N PRO A 8 -16.71 -9.72 10.78
CA PRO A 8 -16.66 -10.99 11.50
C PRO A 8 -15.34 -11.72 11.19
N ASP A 9 -14.57 -12.03 12.23
CA ASP A 9 -13.40 -12.93 12.24
C ASP A 9 -12.30 -12.63 11.20
N ALA A 10 -11.79 -11.39 11.13
CA ALA A 10 -10.49 -11.13 10.53
C ALA A 10 -9.40 -11.36 11.59
N ALA A 11 -8.51 -12.34 11.37
CA ALA A 11 -7.39 -12.61 12.26
C ALA A 11 -6.54 -11.33 12.50
N ALA A 12 -6.06 -11.18 13.73
CA ALA A 12 -5.41 -9.97 14.22
C ALA A 12 -4.22 -9.51 13.36
N ALA A 13 -4.10 -8.17 13.22
CA ALA A 13 -3.07 -7.42 12.50
C ALA A 13 -1.70 -8.12 12.39
N SER A 14 -1.11 -8.08 11.18
CA SER A 14 0.24 -8.59 10.95
C SER A 14 1.26 -7.88 11.85
N ALA A 15 2.37 -8.56 12.16
CA ALA A 15 3.37 -8.09 13.12
C ALA A 15 3.90 -6.68 12.82
N HIS A 16 3.83 -6.22 11.56
CA HIS A 16 4.27 -4.90 11.13
C HIS A 16 3.40 -3.77 11.70
N GLU A 17 2.07 -3.87 11.67
CA GLU A 17 1.18 -2.80 12.16
C GLU A 17 1.18 -2.72 13.70
N ARG A 18 1.65 -3.77 14.39
CA ARG A 18 1.91 -3.73 15.85
C ARG A 18 3.16 -2.91 16.21
N GLN A 19 4.10 -2.75 15.29
CA GLN A 19 5.33 -1.99 15.55
C GLN A 19 5.09 -0.47 15.57
N TRP A 20 4.05 -0.01 14.87
CA TRP A 20 3.78 1.41 14.70
C TRP A 20 2.29 1.69 14.92
N PRO A 21 1.89 2.36 16.02
CA PRO A 21 0.48 2.67 16.25
C PRO A 21 -0.01 3.65 15.20
N MET A 22 -0.63 3.14 14.14
CA MET A 22 -1.21 3.94 13.07
C MET A 22 -2.42 4.71 13.57
N ARG A 23 -2.53 5.96 13.14
CA ARG A 23 -3.68 6.82 13.43
C ARG A 23 -4.38 7.13 12.11
N ALA A 24 -5.70 6.98 12.08
CA ALA A 24 -6.49 7.30 10.91
C ALA A 24 -6.29 8.79 10.50
N PRO A 25 -6.12 9.07 9.19
CA PRO A 25 -6.00 10.44 8.64
C PRO A 25 -7.16 11.38 9.00
N GLY A 26 -6.86 12.69 9.01
CA GLY A 26 -7.72 13.84 9.33
C GLY A 26 -8.43 13.77 10.68
N GLY A 27 -7.68 13.34 11.68
CA GLY A 27 -7.98 13.57 13.08
C GLY A 27 -7.08 14.64 13.72
N PRO A 28 -7.15 14.81 15.05
CA PRO A 28 -6.28 15.73 15.80
C PRO A 28 -4.77 15.41 15.68
N HIS A 29 -4.42 14.21 15.23
CA HIS A 29 -3.03 13.83 15.00
C HIS A 29 -2.41 14.58 13.81
N ASP A 30 -3.21 14.95 12.81
CA ASP A 30 -2.75 15.72 11.66
C ASP A 30 -2.27 17.11 12.07
N GLU A 31 -2.91 17.73 13.07
CA GLU A 31 -2.46 19.03 13.58
C GLU A 31 -1.09 18.94 14.23
N ARG A 32 -0.83 17.84 14.96
CA ARG A 32 0.48 17.57 15.57
C ARG A 32 1.55 17.30 14.52
N ILE A 33 1.23 16.53 13.48
CA ILE A 33 2.15 16.26 12.38
C ILE A 33 2.46 17.55 11.62
N ALA A 34 1.45 18.35 11.29
CA ALA A 34 1.62 19.65 10.63
C ALA A 34 2.47 20.61 11.47
N ALA A 35 2.24 20.69 12.78
CA ALA A 35 3.05 21.50 13.69
C ALA A 35 4.51 21.01 13.76
N ALA A 36 4.74 19.71 13.79
CA ALA A 36 6.08 19.14 13.76
C ALA A 36 6.80 19.45 12.44
N LEU A 37 6.10 19.34 11.31
CA LEU A 37 6.64 19.68 9.99
C LEU A 37 7.02 21.16 9.88
N ARG A 38 6.17 22.08 10.37
CA ARG A 38 6.51 23.52 10.45
C ARG A 38 7.79 23.74 11.24
N ARG A 39 7.86 23.14 12.44
CA ARG A 39 9.02 23.29 13.32
C ARG A 39 10.30 22.77 12.65
N ILE A 40 10.27 21.56 12.11
CA ILE A 40 11.42 20.95 11.43
C ILE A 40 11.86 21.81 10.24
N ALA A 41 10.91 22.28 9.42
CA ALA A 41 11.20 23.11 8.26
C ALA A 41 11.74 24.51 8.62
N ALA A 42 11.37 25.07 9.78
CA ALA A 42 11.88 26.35 10.26
C ALA A 42 13.28 26.24 10.91
N GLU A 43 13.53 25.15 11.62
CA GLU A 43 14.74 24.97 12.43
C GLU A 43 15.90 24.33 11.66
N ALA A 44 15.61 23.49 10.66
CA ALA A 44 16.61 22.78 9.89
C ALA A 44 16.77 23.37 8.49
N ALA A 45 18.02 23.56 8.05
CA ALA A 45 18.33 23.93 6.67
C ALA A 45 18.17 22.70 5.75
N LEU A 46 16.93 22.42 5.36
CA LEU A 46 16.56 21.26 4.53
C LEU A 46 16.22 21.70 3.10
N ASP A 47 16.72 20.96 2.12
CA ASP A 47 16.29 21.10 0.72
C ASP A 47 14.96 20.38 0.47
N SER A 48 14.67 19.35 1.26
CA SER A 48 13.47 18.54 1.09
C SER A 48 13.00 17.84 2.37
N ILE A 49 11.70 17.55 2.43
CA ILE A 49 11.09 16.68 3.43
C ILE A 49 10.32 15.56 2.72
N CYS A 50 10.54 14.32 3.15
CA CYS A 50 9.73 13.18 2.73
C CYS A 50 8.94 12.63 3.92
N LEU A 51 7.61 12.63 3.83
CA LEU A 51 6.76 12.02 4.84
C LEU A 51 6.61 10.52 4.60
N THR A 52 6.84 9.72 5.65
CA THR A 52 6.65 8.27 5.58
C THR A 52 5.25 7.85 6.03
N HIS A 53 4.74 6.77 5.45
CA HIS A 53 3.51 6.08 5.87
C HIS A 53 2.26 6.96 6.07
N ALA A 54 2.07 8.00 5.26
CA ALA A 54 0.80 8.75 5.22
C ALA A 54 -0.30 7.92 4.55
N ARG A 55 -0.96 7.07 5.35
CA ARG A 55 -1.97 6.10 4.90
C ARG A 55 -2.83 5.59 6.06
N PHE A 56 -3.90 4.90 5.71
CA PHE A 56 -4.57 3.98 6.64
C PHE A 56 -3.71 2.71 6.87
N ARG A 57 -4.21 1.81 7.74
CA ARG A 57 -3.59 0.50 7.99
C ARG A 57 -3.36 -0.30 6.70
N HIS A 58 -2.40 -1.20 6.79
CA HIS A 58 -1.94 -2.00 5.66
C HIS A 58 -3.06 -2.86 5.06
N ALA A 59 -3.01 -3.13 3.76
CA ALA A 59 -4.00 -3.94 3.05
C ALA A 59 -4.08 -5.42 3.50
N ALA A 60 -3.12 -5.87 4.31
CA ALA A 60 -3.13 -7.17 4.96
C ALA A 60 -4.00 -7.18 6.24
N ASP A 61 -4.26 -6.02 6.85
CA ASP A 61 -5.24 -5.87 7.92
C ASP A 61 -6.61 -5.62 7.30
N ILE A 62 -7.34 -6.70 7.00
CA ILE A 62 -8.65 -6.65 6.32
C ILE A 62 -9.65 -5.79 7.12
N ALA A 63 -9.69 -5.93 8.46
CA ALA A 63 -10.54 -5.09 9.30
C ALA A 63 -10.10 -3.61 9.23
N GLY A 64 -8.78 -3.38 9.17
CA GLY A 64 -8.14 -2.08 8.92
C GLY A 64 -8.70 -1.31 7.72
N LEU A 65 -9.18 -2.01 6.69
CA LEU A 65 -9.72 -1.40 5.47
C LEU A 65 -11.07 -0.71 5.69
N PHE A 66 -11.78 -1.08 6.74
CA PHE A 66 -13.12 -0.57 7.07
C PHE A 66 -13.12 0.22 8.39
N GLU A 67 -11.94 0.65 8.84
CA GLU A 67 -11.82 1.56 9.98
C GLU A 67 -12.41 2.93 9.67
N THR A 68 -13.28 3.37 10.57
CA THR A 68 -13.95 4.65 10.40
C THR A 68 -13.13 5.79 11.02
N PRO A 69 -12.93 6.90 10.31
CA PRO A 69 -12.37 8.09 10.93
C PRO A 69 -13.33 8.61 12.01
N ARG A 70 -12.80 9.32 13.01
CA ARG A 70 -13.60 9.79 14.18
C ARG A 70 -14.65 10.85 13.85
N ARG A 71 -14.57 11.50 12.69
CA ARG A 71 -15.60 12.40 12.17
C ARG A 71 -16.29 11.69 11.01
N ALA A 72 -17.58 11.94 10.79
CA ALA A 72 -18.22 11.52 9.55
C ALA A 72 -17.54 12.27 8.39
N TRP A 73 -16.80 11.55 7.55
CA TRP A 73 -16.17 12.15 6.38
C TRP A 73 -17.18 12.21 5.24
N GLY A 74 -17.48 13.42 4.77
CA GLY A 74 -18.31 13.62 3.59
C GLY A 74 -19.76 13.14 3.72
N GLY A 75 -20.30 12.98 4.94
CA GLY A 75 -21.67 12.52 5.15
C GLY A 75 -21.93 11.07 4.74
N PHE A 76 -20.88 10.27 4.57
CA PHE A 76 -21.00 8.86 4.19
C PHE A 76 -21.68 8.04 5.31
N ASP A 77 -22.66 7.22 4.93
CA ASP A 77 -23.42 6.39 5.86
C ASP A 77 -22.64 5.10 6.21
N LEU A 78 -22.26 5.01 7.48
CA LEU A 78 -21.48 3.87 8.00
C LEU A 78 -22.33 2.64 8.25
N ASP A 79 -23.64 2.80 8.47
CA ASP A 79 -24.56 1.69 8.65
C ASP A 79 -24.84 1.01 7.30
N ASP A 80 -24.97 1.81 6.24
CA ASP A 80 -25.03 1.30 4.86
C ASP A 80 -23.78 0.49 4.49
N LEU A 81 -22.59 0.97 4.84
CA LEU A 81 -21.35 0.22 4.63
C LEU A 81 -21.32 -1.07 5.45
N ARG A 82 -21.65 -1.04 6.74
CA ARG A 82 -21.72 -2.24 7.59
C ARG A 82 -22.64 -3.30 6.99
N GLU A 83 -23.81 -2.88 6.54
CA GLU A 83 -24.83 -3.75 6.00
C GLU A 83 -24.42 -4.28 4.61
N ALA A 84 -23.80 -3.47 3.75
CA ALA A 84 -23.20 -3.92 2.50
C ALA A 84 -22.09 -4.97 2.73
N LEU A 85 -21.24 -4.73 3.71
CA LEU A 85 -20.16 -5.62 4.13
C LEU A 85 -20.68 -6.97 4.65
N ARG A 86 -21.75 -6.94 5.46
CA ARG A 86 -22.43 -8.16 5.94
C ARG A 86 -23.05 -8.96 4.80
N ARG A 87 -23.69 -8.30 3.83
CA ARG A 87 -24.21 -8.97 2.63
C ARG A 87 -23.09 -9.59 1.80
N ALA A 88 -21.98 -8.88 1.63
CA ALA A 88 -20.83 -9.40 0.89
C ALA A 88 -20.25 -10.67 1.52
N ASP A 89 -20.06 -10.71 2.86
CA ASP A 89 -19.60 -11.91 3.56
C ASP A 89 -20.62 -13.06 3.43
N ALA A 90 -21.91 -12.78 3.62
CA ALA A 90 -22.96 -13.78 3.47
C ALA A 90 -23.01 -14.36 2.04
N LYS A 91 -22.90 -13.51 1.01
CA LYS A 91 -22.89 -13.92 -0.39
C LYS A 91 -21.67 -14.77 -0.72
N ALA A 92 -20.48 -14.36 -0.30
CA ALA A 92 -19.24 -15.10 -0.54
C ALA A 92 -19.37 -16.57 -0.07
N ARG A 93 -20.03 -16.81 1.08
CA ARG A 93 -20.25 -18.16 1.63
C ARG A 93 -21.17 -19.05 0.80
N THR A 94 -21.95 -18.47 -0.11
CA THR A 94 -22.88 -19.21 -0.99
C THR A 94 -22.31 -19.49 -2.37
N LEU A 95 -21.20 -18.85 -2.74
CA LEU A 95 -20.61 -19.00 -4.07
C LEU A 95 -19.81 -20.28 -4.21
N SER A 96 -19.78 -20.82 -5.42
CA SER A 96 -18.88 -21.92 -5.78
C SER A 96 -17.45 -21.41 -5.99
N PRO A 97 -16.44 -22.29 -5.90
CA PRO A 97 -15.05 -21.94 -6.23
C PRO A 97 -14.89 -21.32 -7.62
N ILE A 98 -15.60 -21.86 -8.62
CA ILE A 98 -15.57 -21.36 -10.00
C ILE A 98 -16.12 -19.94 -10.07
N ALA A 99 -17.26 -19.68 -9.42
CA ALA A 99 -17.89 -18.35 -9.43
C ALA A 99 -16.99 -17.29 -8.78
N ILE A 100 -16.27 -17.62 -7.70
CA ILE A 100 -15.30 -16.71 -7.07
C ILE A 100 -14.15 -16.38 -8.02
N LEU A 101 -13.62 -17.39 -8.71
CA LEU A 101 -12.51 -17.19 -9.63
C LEU A 101 -12.91 -16.29 -10.81
N GLU A 102 -14.07 -16.56 -11.43
CA GLU A 102 -14.63 -15.73 -12.51
C GLU A 102 -14.89 -14.29 -12.03
N LEU A 103 -15.58 -14.15 -10.90
CA LEU A 103 -15.88 -12.84 -10.33
C LEU A 103 -14.60 -12.06 -10.02
N SER A 104 -13.55 -12.71 -9.49
CA SER A 104 -12.28 -12.05 -9.19
C SER A 104 -11.58 -11.48 -10.42
N ARG A 105 -11.70 -12.15 -11.57
CA ARG A 105 -11.10 -11.72 -12.85
C ARG A 105 -11.87 -10.55 -13.45
N GLU A 106 -13.19 -10.57 -13.35
CA GLU A 106 -14.06 -9.60 -14.03
C GLU A 106 -14.34 -8.33 -13.20
N SER A 107 -14.09 -8.36 -11.90
CA SER A 107 -14.46 -7.26 -11.00
C SER A 107 -13.65 -5.98 -11.22
N GLY A 108 -12.46 -6.07 -11.81
CA GLY A 108 -11.58 -4.90 -11.97
C GLY A 108 -10.92 -4.43 -10.67
N GLY A 109 -10.90 -5.29 -9.64
CA GLY A 109 -10.23 -5.05 -8.36
C GLY A 109 -11.11 -5.34 -7.15
N LEU A 110 -10.49 -5.33 -5.97
CA LEU A 110 -11.12 -5.67 -4.70
C LEU A 110 -12.35 -4.81 -4.33
N PRO A 111 -12.36 -3.46 -4.46
CA PRO A 111 -13.53 -2.66 -4.11
C PRO A 111 -14.78 -3.06 -4.92
N CYS A 112 -14.62 -3.20 -6.24
CA CYS A 112 -15.69 -3.60 -7.13
C CYS A 112 -16.16 -5.04 -6.89
N PHE A 113 -15.23 -5.94 -6.53
CA PHE A 113 -15.57 -7.31 -6.14
C PHE A 113 -16.48 -7.34 -4.91
N LEU A 114 -16.15 -6.57 -3.88
CA LEU A 114 -16.96 -6.47 -2.67
C LEU A 114 -18.33 -5.84 -2.94
N ASP A 115 -18.41 -4.81 -3.78
CA ASP A 115 -19.69 -4.22 -4.21
C ASP A 115 -20.55 -5.24 -4.96
N ARG A 116 -19.97 -6.02 -5.87
CA ARG A 116 -20.69 -7.09 -6.58
C ARG A 116 -21.19 -8.17 -5.61
N LEU A 117 -20.39 -8.56 -4.61
CA LEU A 117 -20.82 -9.51 -3.58
C LEU A 117 -21.94 -8.97 -2.69
N ALA A 118 -21.98 -7.66 -2.44
CA ALA A 118 -23.00 -7.05 -1.61
C ALA A 118 -24.40 -7.06 -2.26
N ASP A 119 -24.55 -7.60 -3.48
CA ASP A 119 -25.72 -7.54 -4.35
C ASP A 119 -26.27 -6.10 -4.49
N GLY A 120 -25.40 -5.12 -4.23
CA GLY A 120 -25.76 -3.72 -4.11
C GLY A 120 -25.65 -3.09 -5.47
N GLY A 121 -26.79 -2.75 -6.08
CA GLY A 121 -26.83 -1.79 -7.20
C GLY A 121 -26.26 -0.39 -6.87
N GLY A 122 -25.56 -0.23 -5.73
CA GLY A 122 -24.93 0.97 -5.24
C GLY A 122 -23.45 0.71 -4.92
N LYS A 123 -22.59 1.62 -5.38
CA LYS A 123 -21.12 1.59 -5.29
C LYS A 123 -20.62 1.88 -3.86
N ILE A 124 -21.26 1.33 -2.82
CA ILE A 124 -21.06 1.75 -1.42
C ILE A 124 -19.63 1.44 -0.95
N VAL A 125 -19.12 0.23 -1.24
CA VAL A 125 -17.77 -0.16 -0.86
C VAL A 125 -16.74 0.61 -1.70
N ALA A 126 -16.96 0.78 -3.00
CA ALA A 126 -16.06 1.59 -3.83
C ALA A 126 -16.03 3.07 -3.36
N GLN A 127 -17.18 3.66 -3.05
CA GLN A 127 -17.31 5.01 -2.48
C GLN A 127 -16.58 5.13 -1.14
N TRP A 128 -16.62 4.09 -0.31
CA TRP A 128 -15.87 4.07 0.94
C TRP A 128 -14.34 4.20 0.70
N PHE A 129 -13.80 3.51 -0.31
CA PHE A 129 -12.39 3.68 -0.69
C PHE A 129 -12.11 5.09 -1.25
N ASP A 130 -13.05 5.71 -1.96
CA ASP A 130 -12.94 7.11 -2.38
C ASP A 130 -12.91 8.08 -1.19
N VAL A 131 -13.72 7.85 -0.16
CA VAL A 131 -13.71 8.64 1.09
C VAL A 131 -12.36 8.51 1.80
N ARG A 132 -11.85 7.28 1.96
CA ARG A 132 -10.52 7.03 2.55
C ARG A 132 -9.42 7.71 1.74
N ARG A 133 -9.54 7.67 0.42
CA ARG A 133 -8.61 8.34 -0.49
C ARG A 133 -8.59 9.85 -0.30
N GLY A 134 -9.77 10.47 -0.27
CA GLY A 134 -9.91 11.89 0.02
C GLY A 134 -9.30 12.26 1.38
N ALA A 135 -9.41 11.37 2.37
CA ALA A 135 -8.87 11.62 3.69
C ALA A 135 -7.36 11.73 3.75
N VAL A 136 -6.65 10.79 3.13
CA VAL A 136 -5.19 10.87 3.04
C VAL A 136 -4.75 12.07 2.20
N SER A 137 -5.45 12.37 1.10
CA SER A 137 -5.12 13.52 0.25
C SER A 137 -5.22 14.84 1.02
N LEU A 138 -6.31 15.09 1.75
CA LEU A 138 -6.42 16.31 2.57
C LEU A 138 -5.34 16.41 3.65
N SER A 139 -4.98 15.29 4.28
CA SER A 139 -3.89 15.25 5.25
C SER A 139 -2.55 15.62 4.60
N LEU A 140 -2.23 15.02 3.45
CA LEU A 140 -0.99 15.27 2.73
C LEU A 140 -0.89 16.71 2.19
N GLU A 141 -1.99 17.27 1.67
CA GLU A 141 -2.06 18.68 1.28
C GLU A 141 -1.74 19.60 2.47
N ARG A 142 -2.37 19.32 3.63
CA ARG A 142 -2.11 20.07 4.87
C ARG A 142 -0.64 19.97 5.30
N PHE A 143 -0.04 18.79 5.20
CA PHE A 143 1.35 18.55 5.57
C PHE A 143 2.32 19.27 4.64
N SER A 144 2.06 19.22 3.33
CA SER A 144 2.82 19.95 2.31
C SER A 144 2.76 21.46 2.55
N ALA A 145 1.56 22.01 2.75
CA ALA A 145 1.35 23.42 3.04
C ALA A 145 2.10 23.84 4.32
N ALA A 146 1.99 23.05 5.39
CA ALA A 146 2.66 23.32 6.66
C ALA A 146 4.20 23.34 6.54
N ALA A 147 4.78 22.39 5.78
CA ALA A 147 6.22 22.36 5.54
C ALA A 147 6.70 23.62 4.78
N ARG A 148 6.01 23.96 3.68
CA ARG A 148 6.38 25.10 2.82
C ARG A 148 6.15 26.46 3.45
N GLU A 149 5.13 26.60 4.29
CA GLU A 149 4.86 27.81 5.06
C GLU A 149 6.08 28.22 5.91
N ALA A 150 6.78 27.24 6.49
CA ALA A 150 7.93 27.47 7.37
C ALA A 150 9.28 27.44 6.65
N GLY A 151 9.49 26.51 5.71
CA GLY A 151 10.77 26.33 5.00
C GLY A 151 10.94 27.18 3.73
N GLY A 152 9.89 27.91 3.33
CA GLY A 152 9.91 28.77 2.15
C GLY A 152 9.65 28.05 0.82
N PRO A 153 9.61 28.79 -0.30
CA PRO A 153 9.17 28.28 -1.61
C PRO A 153 10.14 27.30 -2.25
N ALA A 154 11.42 27.28 -1.83
CA ALA A 154 12.42 26.36 -2.36
C ALA A 154 12.36 24.97 -1.70
N LEU A 155 11.75 24.85 -0.51
CA LEU A 155 11.63 23.57 0.18
C LEU A 155 10.76 22.61 -0.63
N ARG A 156 11.33 21.45 -0.96
CA ARG A 156 10.62 20.38 -1.66
C ARG A 156 9.88 19.47 -0.68
N PHE A 157 8.66 19.08 -1.01
CA PHE A 157 7.86 18.16 -0.22
C PHE A 157 7.55 16.88 -0.99
N GLY A 158 7.72 15.73 -0.35
CA GLY A 158 7.37 14.45 -0.91
C GLY A 158 6.78 13.49 0.12
N THR A 159 6.36 12.32 -0.36
CA THR A 159 5.85 11.26 0.50
C THR A 159 6.27 9.89 -0.02
N ASN A 160 6.33 8.93 0.88
CA ASN A 160 6.26 7.54 0.48
C ASN A 160 4.90 7.27 -0.19
N SER A 161 4.95 6.63 -1.35
CA SER A 161 3.75 6.05 -1.98
C SER A 161 3.76 4.55 -1.75
N MET A 162 2.60 4.00 -1.43
CA MET A 162 2.39 2.57 -1.39
C MET A 162 2.51 2.00 -2.80
N ASN A 163 2.83 0.71 -2.88
CA ASN A 163 2.77 -0.01 -4.14
C ASN A 163 1.43 0.32 -4.86
N PRO A 164 1.46 0.72 -6.14
CA PRO A 164 0.27 1.01 -6.93
C PRO A 164 -0.87 -0.01 -6.76
N PHE A 165 -0.56 -1.29 -6.72
CA PHE A 165 -1.55 -2.36 -6.54
C PHE A 165 -2.34 -2.24 -5.22
N MET A 166 -1.74 -1.67 -4.18
CA MET A 166 -2.33 -1.50 -2.85
C MET A 166 -2.68 -0.05 -2.50
N ALA A 167 -2.31 0.93 -3.34
CA ALA A 167 -2.39 2.35 -3.00
C ALA A 167 -3.81 2.75 -2.58
N LEU A 168 -4.82 2.38 -3.37
CA LEU A 168 -6.23 2.63 -3.05
C LEU A 168 -6.65 2.00 -1.73
N LEU A 169 -6.20 0.77 -1.44
CA LEU A 169 -6.56 0.04 -0.23
C LEU A 169 -5.98 0.68 1.04
N CYS A 170 -4.84 1.38 0.88
CA CYS A 170 -4.21 2.17 1.93
C CYS A 170 -4.74 3.63 1.97
N GLY A 171 -5.68 3.98 1.10
CA GLY A 171 -6.26 5.32 0.98
C GLY A 171 -5.37 6.31 0.23
N GLN A 172 -4.36 5.89 -0.55
CA GLN A 172 -3.54 6.82 -1.31
C GLN A 172 -4.06 7.02 -2.74
N ASN A 173 -4.12 8.28 -3.18
CA ASN A 173 -4.41 8.65 -4.55
C ASN A 173 -3.14 8.93 -5.35
N ALA A 174 -2.56 7.92 -6.00
CA ALA A 174 -1.32 8.09 -6.76
C ALA A 174 -1.40 9.23 -7.79
N ALA A 175 -2.53 9.39 -8.47
CA ALA A 175 -2.73 10.42 -9.48
C ALA A 175 -2.83 11.85 -8.90
N ALA A 176 -3.34 12.01 -7.66
CA ALA A 176 -3.44 13.33 -7.04
C ALA A 176 -2.17 13.77 -6.31
N LEU A 177 -1.18 12.87 -6.10
CA LEU A 177 0.06 13.22 -5.42
C LEU A 177 0.78 14.41 -6.08
N ALA A 178 0.69 14.55 -7.40
CA ALA A 178 1.29 15.65 -8.14
C ALA A 178 0.71 17.03 -7.77
N GLY A 179 -0.48 17.09 -7.15
CA GLY A 179 -1.08 18.33 -6.70
C GLY A 179 -0.41 18.93 -5.45
N TYR A 180 0.31 18.11 -4.68
CA TYR A 180 0.86 18.54 -3.39
C TYR A 180 2.25 17.96 -3.04
N CYS A 181 2.84 17.12 -3.90
CA CYS A 181 4.19 16.62 -3.78
C CYS A 181 5.04 17.03 -4.99
N ASP A 182 6.31 17.36 -4.75
CA ASP A 182 7.33 17.54 -5.80
C ASP A 182 7.98 16.22 -6.21
N PHE A 183 7.98 15.24 -5.30
CA PHE A 183 8.50 13.91 -5.54
C PHE A 183 7.78 12.87 -4.69
N VAL A 184 7.88 11.61 -5.10
CA VAL A 184 7.37 10.47 -4.32
C VAL A 184 8.36 9.33 -4.29
N GLN A 185 8.26 8.55 -3.23
CA GLN A 185 9.13 7.41 -2.96
C GLN A 185 8.30 6.13 -2.86
N PRO A 186 8.02 5.44 -3.99
CA PRO A 186 7.33 4.15 -3.98
C PRO A 186 8.04 3.15 -3.06
N LEU A 187 7.33 2.64 -2.05
CA LEU A 187 7.87 1.67 -1.09
C LEU A 187 7.83 0.26 -1.69
N LEU A 188 8.94 -0.14 -2.31
CA LEU A 188 9.07 -1.44 -2.97
C LEU A 188 10.07 -2.37 -2.24
N SER A 189 10.80 -1.85 -1.25
CA SER A 189 11.82 -2.54 -0.46
C SER A 189 11.32 -3.68 0.44
N TYR A 190 10.01 -3.87 0.53
CA TYR A 190 9.39 -4.86 1.39
C TYR A 190 8.34 -5.64 0.60
N SER A 191 8.80 -6.44 -0.36
CA SER A 191 7.96 -7.25 -1.22
C SER A 191 7.06 -8.22 -0.44
N ARG A 192 7.58 -8.80 0.65
CA ARG A 192 6.75 -9.62 1.55
C ARG A 192 5.60 -8.81 2.13
N TRP A 193 5.93 -7.72 2.80
CA TRP A 193 4.93 -6.96 3.56
C TRP A 193 3.94 -6.27 2.63
N HIS A 194 4.41 -5.61 1.58
CA HIS A 194 3.57 -4.79 0.70
C HIS A 194 2.86 -5.55 -0.41
N ILE A 195 3.28 -6.80 -0.71
CA ILE A 195 2.64 -7.63 -1.75
C ILE A 195 2.19 -8.99 -1.22
N LEU A 196 3.10 -9.81 -0.69
CA LEU A 196 2.77 -11.18 -0.30
C LEU A 196 1.72 -11.23 0.81
N GLU A 197 1.89 -10.45 1.89
CA GLU A 197 0.97 -10.51 3.02
C GLU A 197 -0.47 -10.12 2.66
N PRO A 198 -0.74 -9.02 1.91
CA PRO A 198 -2.08 -8.74 1.42
C PRO A 198 -2.67 -9.91 0.62
N VAL A 199 -1.91 -10.46 -0.34
CA VAL A 199 -2.39 -11.57 -1.17
C VAL A 199 -2.73 -12.79 -0.32
N LEU A 200 -1.86 -13.15 0.63
CA LEU A 200 -2.09 -14.29 1.52
C LEU A 200 -3.28 -14.05 2.46
N ALA A 201 -3.40 -12.86 3.04
CA ALA A 201 -4.52 -12.50 3.91
C ALA A 201 -5.86 -12.60 3.18
N TRP A 202 -5.94 -12.08 1.95
CA TRP A 202 -7.15 -12.17 1.13
C TRP A 202 -7.44 -13.59 0.63
N SER A 203 -6.39 -14.35 0.30
CA SER A 203 -6.51 -15.78 -0.02
C SER A 203 -7.10 -16.57 1.16
N ASP A 204 -6.60 -16.34 2.37
CA ASP A 204 -7.10 -17.00 3.59
C ASP A 204 -8.53 -16.58 3.93
N TRP A 205 -8.86 -15.30 3.75
CA TRP A 205 -10.22 -14.82 3.89
C TRP A 205 -11.17 -15.55 2.93
N LEU A 206 -10.82 -15.67 1.64
CA LEU A 206 -11.63 -16.40 0.67
C LEU A 206 -11.82 -17.87 1.06
N ARG A 207 -10.73 -18.58 1.44
CA ARG A 207 -10.78 -20.01 1.82
C ARG A 207 -11.66 -20.29 3.03
N THR A 208 -11.68 -19.37 3.99
CA THR A 208 -12.45 -19.54 5.22
C THR A 208 -13.94 -19.23 5.04
N ARG A 209 -14.32 -18.57 3.94
CA ARG A 209 -15.72 -18.24 3.64
C ARG A 209 -16.32 -19.14 2.57
N VAL A 210 -15.54 -19.49 1.54
CA VAL A 210 -16.03 -20.23 0.37
C VAL A 210 -15.78 -21.73 0.52
N ALA A 211 -16.84 -22.50 0.74
CA ALA A 211 -16.73 -23.94 0.88
C ALA A 211 -16.14 -24.59 -0.38
N GLY A 212 -15.14 -25.47 -0.20
CA GLY A 212 -14.49 -26.18 -1.29
C GLY A 212 -13.49 -25.36 -2.11
N LEU A 213 -13.22 -24.09 -1.75
CA LEU A 213 -12.20 -23.30 -2.43
C LEU A 213 -10.79 -23.77 -2.04
N GLY A 214 -10.07 -24.33 -3.02
CA GLY A 214 -8.69 -24.76 -2.86
C GLY A 214 -7.72 -23.59 -2.66
N ALA A 215 -6.51 -23.92 -2.20
CA ALA A 215 -5.47 -22.94 -1.91
C ALA A 215 -5.01 -22.18 -3.17
N ASN A 216 -4.92 -22.87 -4.31
CA ASN A 216 -4.46 -22.29 -5.57
C ASN A 216 -5.51 -21.35 -6.17
N GLU A 217 -6.79 -21.73 -6.14
CA GLU A 217 -7.90 -20.91 -6.62
C GLU A 217 -8.07 -19.66 -5.78
N ALA A 218 -7.94 -19.78 -4.45
CA ALA A 218 -7.96 -18.65 -3.54
C ALA A 218 -6.79 -17.68 -3.79
N LEU A 219 -5.58 -18.21 -3.96
CA LEU A 219 -4.39 -17.40 -4.26
C LEU A 219 -4.54 -16.67 -5.61
N ALA A 220 -4.99 -17.38 -6.65
CA ALA A 220 -5.24 -16.79 -7.96
C ALA A 220 -6.31 -15.69 -7.89
N SER A 221 -7.38 -15.93 -7.13
CA SER A 221 -8.45 -14.95 -6.93
C SER A 221 -7.93 -13.72 -6.21
N ALA A 222 -7.21 -13.89 -5.10
CA ALA A 222 -6.59 -12.79 -4.36
C ALA A 222 -5.62 -11.97 -5.22
N LYS A 223 -4.79 -12.62 -6.05
CA LYS A 223 -3.93 -11.94 -7.03
C LYS A 223 -4.74 -11.09 -8.00
N ASN A 224 -5.84 -11.60 -8.57
CA ASN A 224 -6.68 -10.83 -9.49
C ASN A 224 -7.30 -9.60 -8.80
N LEU A 225 -7.86 -9.78 -7.61
CA LEU A 225 -8.47 -8.70 -6.82
C LEU A 225 -7.49 -7.59 -6.47
N LEU A 226 -6.23 -7.95 -6.29
CA LEU A 226 -5.14 -7.06 -5.94
C LEU A 226 -4.36 -6.55 -7.16
N GLY A 227 -4.81 -6.83 -8.39
CA GLY A 227 -4.18 -6.35 -9.63
C GLY A 227 -2.87 -7.04 -10.01
N LEU A 228 -2.59 -8.19 -9.41
CA LEU A 228 -1.39 -9.03 -9.61
C LEU A 228 -1.67 -10.28 -10.44
N GLY A 229 -2.83 -10.37 -11.10
CA GLY A 229 -3.24 -11.55 -11.87
C GLY A 229 -2.27 -11.94 -12.98
N ALA A 230 -1.61 -10.97 -13.59
CA ALA A 230 -0.62 -11.18 -14.65
C ALA A 230 0.82 -11.41 -14.15
N VAL A 231 1.07 -11.23 -12.84
CA VAL A 231 2.41 -11.46 -12.27
C VAL A 231 2.62 -12.96 -12.13
N ASP A 232 3.66 -13.49 -12.76
CA ASP A 232 3.99 -14.90 -12.62
C ASP A 232 4.50 -15.18 -11.19
N TRP A 233 3.92 -16.19 -10.55
CA TRP A 233 4.32 -16.61 -9.22
C TRP A 233 4.97 -18.00 -9.38
N PRO A 234 6.29 -18.12 -9.13
CA PRO A 234 7.06 -19.32 -9.47
C PRO A 234 6.58 -20.58 -8.75
N GLN A 235 5.71 -20.47 -7.75
CA GLN A 235 5.04 -21.58 -7.09
C GLN A 235 3.58 -21.22 -6.77
N SER A 236 2.69 -22.20 -6.96
CA SER A 236 1.25 -22.06 -6.67
C SER A 236 0.91 -22.26 -5.21
N ASP A 237 1.81 -22.81 -4.38
CA ASP A 237 1.53 -23.14 -2.98
C ASP A 237 1.68 -21.91 -2.06
N PRO A 238 0.59 -21.41 -1.45
CA PRO A 238 0.65 -20.32 -0.48
C PRO A 238 1.53 -20.64 0.74
N GLU A 239 1.67 -21.92 1.13
CA GLU A 239 2.44 -22.32 2.31
C GLU A 239 3.93 -22.06 2.15
N PHE A 240 4.45 -22.15 0.92
CA PHE A 240 5.83 -21.79 0.62
C PHE A 240 6.14 -20.34 1.02
N PHE A 241 5.20 -19.42 0.82
CA PHE A 241 5.39 -18.01 1.14
C PHE A 241 5.25 -17.70 2.64
N ARG A 242 4.73 -18.62 3.45
CA ARG A 242 4.56 -18.39 4.89
C ARG A 242 5.86 -18.44 5.69
N GLY A 243 6.93 -19.02 5.15
CA GLY A 243 8.24 -19.20 5.80
C GLY A 243 9.08 -17.95 6.11
N GLY A 244 8.50 -16.76 6.22
CA GLY A 244 9.17 -15.54 6.73
C GLY A 244 10.06 -14.77 5.75
N GLY A 245 10.45 -15.34 4.60
CA GLY A 245 11.30 -14.66 3.60
C GLY A 245 10.59 -13.64 2.70
N GLU A 246 11.37 -12.83 1.96
CA GLU A 246 10.88 -11.89 0.94
C GLU A 246 10.22 -12.56 -0.28
N GLY A 247 10.30 -13.89 -0.35
CA GLY A 247 9.90 -14.69 -1.49
C GLY A 247 11.08 -14.96 -2.43
N PRO A 248 10.86 -15.78 -3.48
CA PRO A 248 11.89 -16.08 -4.47
C PRO A 248 12.30 -14.82 -5.24
N GLU A 249 13.57 -14.74 -5.63
CA GLU A 249 14.10 -13.65 -6.44
C GLU A 249 13.24 -13.35 -7.68
N ALA A 250 12.78 -14.38 -8.39
CA ALA A 250 11.92 -14.23 -9.56
C ALA A 250 10.61 -13.48 -9.26
N LEU A 251 9.99 -13.77 -8.11
CA LEU A 251 8.77 -13.09 -7.69
C LEU A 251 9.03 -11.62 -7.33
N ILE A 252 10.13 -11.36 -6.61
CA ILE A 252 10.56 -10.00 -6.26
C ILE A 252 10.77 -9.20 -7.54
N ARG A 253 11.52 -9.76 -8.50
CA ARG A 253 11.80 -9.15 -9.80
C ARG A 253 10.52 -8.75 -10.51
N GLU A 254 9.61 -9.70 -10.75
CA GLU A 254 8.39 -9.45 -11.52
C GLU A 254 7.45 -8.48 -10.82
N THR A 255 7.30 -8.62 -9.50
CA THR A 255 6.40 -7.76 -8.72
C THR A 255 6.92 -6.32 -8.65
N VAL A 256 8.21 -6.13 -8.39
CA VAL A 256 8.81 -4.78 -8.35
C VAL A 256 8.75 -4.13 -9.72
N ARG A 257 9.06 -4.86 -10.80
CA ARG A 257 8.93 -4.35 -12.18
C ARG A 257 7.50 -3.95 -12.51
N ALA A 258 6.52 -4.78 -12.17
CA ALA A 258 5.12 -4.47 -12.40
C ALA A 258 4.68 -3.23 -11.62
N ALA A 259 5.10 -3.12 -10.35
CA ALA A 259 4.81 -1.94 -9.51
C ALA A 259 5.48 -0.67 -10.05
N LEU A 260 6.71 -0.75 -10.55
CA LEU A 260 7.42 0.37 -11.16
C LEU A 260 6.71 0.86 -12.43
N ARG A 261 6.32 -0.05 -13.34
CA ARG A 261 5.55 0.30 -14.54
C ARG A 261 4.24 0.99 -14.17
N ARG A 262 3.48 0.40 -13.25
CA ARG A 262 2.20 0.94 -12.77
C ARG A 262 2.36 2.31 -12.11
N THR A 263 3.43 2.50 -11.35
CA THR A 263 3.77 3.79 -10.74
C THR A 263 3.93 4.86 -11.81
N ARG A 264 4.66 4.56 -12.89
CA ARG A 264 4.87 5.49 -14.00
C ARG A 264 3.62 5.73 -14.83
N GLU A 265 2.77 4.71 -15.02
CA GLU A 265 1.46 4.87 -15.68
C GLU A 265 0.54 5.85 -14.96
N TRP A 266 0.58 5.87 -13.62
CA TRP A 266 -0.34 6.66 -12.80
C TRP A 266 0.14 8.05 -12.44
N GLN A 267 1.45 8.29 -12.53
CA GLN A 267 2.02 9.60 -12.24
C GLN A 267 1.92 10.47 -13.48
N SER A 268 1.41 11.69 -13.32
CA SER A 268 1.63 12.72 -14.33
C SER A 268 3.13 12.88 -14.54
N GLY A 269 3.56 13.06 -15.78
CA GLY A 269 4.99 13.11 -16.14
C GLY A 269 5.82 14.17 -15.38
N SER A 270 5.17 15.11 -14.70
CA SER A 270 5.77 16.13 -13.83
C SER A 270 6.22 15.63 -12.46
N LEU A 271 5.66 14.55 -11.92
CA LEU A 271 5.99 14.07 -10.57
C LEU A 271 7.24 13.19 -10.60
N GLU A 272 8.27 13.60 -9.85
CA GLU A 272 9.49 12.82 -9.72
C GLU A 272 9.25 11.56 -8.88
N ALA A 273 9.72 10.41 -9.38
CA ALA A 273 9.68 9.16 -8.64
C ALA A 273 11.09 8.69 -8.31
N MET A 274 11.32 8.38 -7.04
CA MET A 274 12.54 7.78 -6.52
C MET A 274 12.16 6.52 -5.70
N PRO A 275 11.89 5.37 -6.35
CA PRO A 275 11.47 4.17 -5.64
C PRO A 275 12.50 3.74 -4.60
N VAL A 276 11.99 3.25 -3.48
CA VAL A 276 12.78 2.69 -2.39
C VAL A 276 12.94 1.19 -2.64
N LEU A 277 14.15 0.75 -2.90
CA LEU A 277 14.52 -0.65 -3.11
C LEU A 277 15.26 -1.19 -1.89
N ARG A 278 15.22 -2.52 -1.68
CA ARG A 278 15.93 -3.14 -0.58
C ARG A 278 17.39 -3.38 -0.98
N GLY A 279 18.33 -2.75 -0.28
CA GLY A 279 19.76 -2.96 -0.48
C GLY A 279 20.42 -3.78 0.62
N ARG A 280 19.69 -4.12 1.70
CA ARG A 280 20.21 -4.91 2.82
C ARG A 280 20.47 -6.37 2.48
N ASP A 281 19.48 -7.08 1.97
CA ASP A 281 19.49 -8.56 1.88
C ASP A 281 19.02 -9.11 0.52
N TRP A 282 18.50 -8.27 -0.39
CA TRP A 282 18.27 -8.68 -1.77
C TRP A 282 19.62 -8.96 -2.48
N PRO A 283 19.66 -9.94 -3.40
CA PRO A 283 20.86 -10.20 -4.19
C PRO A 283 21.31 -8.94 -4.94
N ARG A 284 22.61 -8.62 -4.86
CA ARG A 284 23.18 -7.41 -5.48
C ARG A 284 22.86 -7.27 -6.96
N ALA A 285 22.88 -8.39 -7.69
CA ALA A 285 22.54 -8.42 -9.12
C ALA A 285 21.08 -8.00 -9.35
N LEU A 286 20.14 -8.57 -8.58
CA LEU A 286 18.72 -8.20 -8.63
C LEU A 286 18.50 -6.72 -8.29
N THR A 287 19.12 -6.22 -7.21
CA THR A 287 18.95 -4.83 -6.79
C THR A 287 19.44 -3.84 -7.86
N ARG A 288 20.58 -4.14 -8.52
CA ARG A 288 21.09 -3.35 -9.65
C ARG A 288 20.17 -3.41 -10.86
N GLU A 289 19.74 -4.62 -11.24
CA GLU A 289 18.79 -4.84 -12.34
C GLU A 289 17.50 -4.02 -12.15
N LEU A 290 16.96 -3.97 -10.93
CA LEU A 290 15.75 -3.21 -10.61
C LEU A 290 15.99 -1.69 -10.58
N ALA A 291 17.17 -1.25 -10.16
CA ALA A 291 17.55 0.16 -10.18
C ALA A 291 17.70 0.68 -11.62
N GLU A 292 18.43 -0.06 -12.46
CA GLU A 292 18.59 0.23 -13.89
C GLU A 292 17.22 0.23 -14.60
N PHE A 293 16.35 -0.72 -14.27
CA PHE A 293 15.00 -0.74 -14.81
C PHE A 293 14.19 0.50 -14.40
N ALA A 294 14.25 0.92 -13.13
CA ALA A 294 13.55 2.12 -12.66
C ALA A 294 14.00 3.38 -13.42
N GLU A 295 15.31 3.54 -13.64
CA GLU A 295 15.86 4.64 -14.43
C GLU A 295 15.43 4.56 -15.90
N SER A 296 15.42 3.36 -16.50
CA SER A 296 15.02 3.16 -17.90
C SER A 296 13.58 3.58 -18.20
N ILE A 297 12.70 3.56 -17.19
CA ILE A 297 11.29 3.99 -17.31
C ILE A 297 11.05 5.42 -16.82
N GLY A 298 12.14 6.18 -16.59
CA GLY A 298 12.10 7.61 -16.27
C GLY A 298 11.97 7.96 -14.78
N CYS A 299 12.27 7.04 -13.85
CA CYS A 299 12.48 7.43 -12.45
C CYS A 299 13.74 8.30 -12.32
N LYS A 300 13.78 9.18 -11.31
CA LYS A 300 14.90 10.12 -11.07
C LYS A 300 16.00 9.54 -10.18
N GLY A 301 16.22 8.22 -10.29
CA GLY A 301 17.09 7.44 -9.42
C GLY A 301 16.30 6.56 -8.45
N VAL A 302 17.00 5.95 -7.51
CA VAL A 302 16.44 5.05 -6.50
C VAL A 302 17.02 5.36 -5.13
N LEU A 303 16.28 5.01 -4.08
CA LEU A 303 16.78 5.03 -2.70
C LEU A 303 16.94 3.61 -2.20
N PHE A 304 18.03 3.33 -1.52
CA PHE A 304 18.27 2.02 -0.93
C PHE A 304 17.91 2.03 0.55
N GLN A 305 17.02 1.13 0.93
CA GLN A 305 16.77 0.81 2.33
C GLN A 305 17.75 -0.26 2.78
N GLY A 306 18.73 0.17 3.57
CA GLY A 306 19.93 -0.61 3.82
C GLY A 306 20.80 -0.71 2.57
N CYS A 307 22.10 -0.83 2.75
CA CYS A 307 23.09 -0.93 1.68
C CYS A 307 24.09 -2.05 1.92
N GLU A 308 23.82 -2.94 2.88
CA GLU A 308 24.74 -3.95 3.39
C GLU A 308 25.22 -4.89 2.28
N ASN A 309 24.32 -5.29 1.35
CA ASN A 309 24.68 -6.11 0.19
C ASN A 309 25.23 -5.31 -1.01
N LEU A 310 25.18 -3.97 -0.95
CA LEU A 310 25.58 -3.07 -2.03
C LEU A 310 26.98 -2.50 -1.84
N ALA A 311 27.35 -2.27 -0.57
CA ALA A 311 28.70 -1.90 -0.19
C ALA A 311 29.68 -2.97 -0.70
N ALA A 312 30.83 -2.54 -1.24
CA ALA A 312 31.99 -3.41 -1.22
C ALA A 312 32.28 -3.77 0.25
N ALA A 313 32.97 -4.89 0.51
CA ALA A 313 33.36 -5.30 1.87
C ALA A 313 33.73 -4.07 2.72
N PRO A 314 33.28 -3.98 3.99
CA PRO A 314 33.52 -2.80 4.80
C PRO A 314 35.00 -2.42 4.70
N PRO A 315 35.34 -1.13 4.55
CA PRO A 315 36.74 -0.73 4.63
C PRO A 315 37.32 -1.32 5.93
N PRO A 316 38.57 -1.79 5.92
CA PRO A 316 39.17 -2.32 7.12
C PRO A 316 39.05 -1.27 8.25
N PRO A 317 38.90 -1.71 9.52
CA PRO A 317 38.42 -0.89 10.64
C PRO A 317 39.29 0.33 10.99
N ASP A 318 40.41 0.48 10.30
CA ASP A 318 41.41 1.55 10.39
C ASP A 318 41.17 2.73 9.43
N GLN A 319 40.15 2.69 8.56
CA GLN A 319 39.71 3.86 7.80
C GLN A 319 38.38 4.38 8.34
N GLY A 320 38.48 5.26 9.34
CA GLY A 320 37.35 5.98 9.93
C GLY A 320 36.52 6.70 8.87
N TRP A 321 35.20 6.65 9.04
CA TRP A 321 34.25 7.47 8.30
C TRP A 321 34.59 8.95 8.52
N GLN A 322 35.06 9.63 7.46
CA GLN A 322 35.14 11.09 7.39
C GLN A 322 33.84 11.66 6.84
#